data_AF-A0A838A5N7-F1
#
_entry.id   AF-A0A838A5N7-F1
#
_cell.length_a   1.000
_cell.length_b   1.000
_cell.length_c   1.000
_cell.angle_alpha   90.00
_cell.angle_beta   90.00
_cell.angle_gamma   90.00
#
_symmetry.space_group_name_H-M   'P 1'
#
loop_
_entity.id
_entity.type
_entity.pdbx_description
1 polymer ?
#
loop_
_entity_poly.entity_id
_entity_poly.type
_entity_poly.pdbx_seq_one_letter_code
_entity_poly.pdbx_strand_id
1 'polypeptide(L)'
;MTKTSTTTPLLRRVILVGLALLAATFVVLPTAGLKMTAGVAAADPNIPTPPPLPAPREMPADAPRINNIGGAKVSSSAPQGEGNGMGQPLAAARELSSFTVPMFAKDGIFFPTTWAGKNIAIHLPGEMTLQAAAWSGDGGATYASNDVDYQVVPFSGGGGDIVIRRKTIFSPSDMAVGVKIPEGTHLRQGTNVVLVESDAHPGAPSRTIGTFSIPVARDTNRAAIDVTPGIGPGFPKQTNILINLGQANIFAFPIEITLSYRASNTPTSGALTADWDGMPGGVNAPQVIAKPADYVTDPSGQYRPSAVDPVLYAQRHSGGCQGGPNEFRSADGRAADFTVACQRQQMCLDAVPSNTSPDVCNNTLFANMSTNCTSAFGQQGDEYDTCQRVASDEVAWVKANMLTGPLCQPITPAADTRRLPSNNNRYCR
;
A
#
# COMPACT_ATOMS: atom_id res chain seq x y z
N MET A 1 34.12 51.84 5.03
CA MET A 1 34.70 52.83 5.98
C MET A 1 34.30 52.40 7.39
N THR A 2 35.10 51.58 8.09
CA THR A 2 36.05 51.99 9.17
C THR A 2 35.33 52.83 10.25
N LYS A 3 35.18 52.40 11.51
CA LYS A 3 36.17 51.91 12.49
C LYS A 3 35.41 51.29 13.71
N THR A 4 35.72 50.07 14.18
CA THR A 4 36.48 49.69 15.42
C THR A 4 35.95 50.26 16.74
N SER A 5 35.98 49.63 17.92
CA SER A 5 36.40 48.32 18.45
C SER A 5 36.32 48.44 19.98
N THR A 6 35.99 47.38 20.72
CA THR A 6 36.58 46.95 22.03
C THR A 6 35.77 45.72 22.49
N THR A 7 36.19 44.45 22.49
CA THR A 7 37.35 43.69 23.05
C THR A 7 37.45 43.62 24.59
N THR A 8 36.88 42.51 25.13
CA THR A 8 37.46 41.53 26.11
C THR A 8 37.81 42.01 27.56
N PRO A 9 38.17 41.14 28.55
CA PRO A 9 38.18 39.66 28.66
C PRO A 9 37.88 39.05 30.08
N LEU A 10 38.06 37.71 30.16
CA LEU A 10 38.56 36.92 31.32
C LEU A 10 37.54 36.56 32.44
N LEU A 11 37.60 35.44 33.16
CA LEU A 11 38.16 34.07 33.07
C LEU A 11 37.93 33.49 34.49
N ARG A 12 37.74 32.16 34.59
CA ARG A 12 38.28 31.30 35.67
C ARG A 12 37.45 31.06 36.96
N ARG A 13 36.95 29.82 37.11
CA ARG A 13 37.42 28.76 38.05
C ARG A 13 36.57 27.47 37.86
N VAL A 14 37.11 26.36 37.31
CA VAL A 14 37.89 25.23 37.93
C VAL A 14 36.94 24.15 38.53
N ILE A 15 36.71 22.98 37.88
CA ILE A 15 37.44 21.66 37.88
C ILE A 15 37.18 20.79 39.13
N LEU A 16 36.80 19.50 38.90
CA LEU A 16 37.24 18.23 39.57
C LEU A 16 36.34 17.06 39.05
N VAL A 17 36.76 16.12 38.18
CA VAL A 17 37.71 14.96 38.30
C VAL A 17 37.11 13.71 38.97
N GLY A 18 37.20 12.54 38.30
CA GLY A 18 37.14 11.22 38.93
C GLY A 18 37.02 10.04 37.94
N LEU A 19 38.13 9.34 37.67
CA LEU A 19 38.31 8.21 36.74
C LEU A 19 39.22 7.17 37.42
N ALA A 20 38.86 5.88 37.45
CA ALA A 20 39.69 4.70 37.84
C ALA A 20 38.82 3.42 37.90
N LEU A 21 39.24 2.15 37.66
CA LEU A 21 40.38 1.45 37.03
C LEU A 21 40.20 -0.08 37.27
N LEU A 22 40.77 -0.94 36.38
CA LEU A 22 41.27 -2.33 36.58
C LEU A 22 40.28 -3.45 37.01
N ALA A 23 40.51 -4.76 36.84
CA ALA A 23 41.28 -5.65 35.95
C ALA A 23 41.00 -7.11 36.39
N ALA A 24 41.30 -8.07 35.50
CA ALA A 24 41.08 -9.52 35.64
C ALA A 24 41.95 -10.23 36.71
N THR A 25 41.51 -11.41 37.19
CA THR A 25 42.31 -12.66 37.25
C THR A 25 41.50 -13.91 37.69
N PHE A 26 41.99 -15.05 37.20
CA PHE A 26 41.62 -16.48 37.33
C PHE A 26 41.51 -17.09 38.76
N VAL A 27 40.86 -18.27 38.89
CA VAL A 27 41.44 -19.55 39.42
C VAL A 27 40.39 -20.70 39.45
N VAL A 28 40.89 -21.92 39.24
CA VAL A 28 40.25 -23.24 39.01
C VAL A 28 40.15 -24.10 40.31
N LEU A 29 39.04 -24.86 40.47
CA LEU A 29 38.70 -26.19 41.12
C LEU A 29 39.71 -26.93 42.07
N PRO A 30 39.38 -28.08 42.73
CA PRO A 30 38.14 -28.70 43.31
C PRO A 30 38.37 -29.37 44.71
N THR A 31 37.36 -30.05 45.30
CA THR A 31 37.40 -31.30 46.15
C THR A 31 36.11 -31.39 47.03
N ALA A 32 35.66 -32.49 47.63
CA ALA A 32 35.36 -33.88 47.25
C ALA A 32 34.74 -34.56 48.50
N GLY A 33 33.68 -35.38 48.34
CA GLY A 33 33.21 -36.39 49.32
C GLY A 33 32.01 -36.00 50.22
N LEU A 34 31.10 -36.87 50.65
CA LEU A 34 31.02 -38.35 50.58
C LEU A 34 29.61 -38.82 51.07
N LYS A 35 29.19 -40.02 50.59
CA LYS A 35 28.27 -41.04 51.20
C LYS A 35 26.78 -41.16 50.74
N MET A 36 26.62 -42.18 49.88
CA MET A 36 25.56 -43.16 49.62
C MET A 36 24.39 -43.37 50.61
N THR A 37 23.19 -43.63 50.06
CA THR A 37 22.37 -44.85 50.29
C THR A 37 21.35 -45.14 49.15
N ALA A 38 21.40 -46.37 48.67
CA ALA A 38 20.43 -47.24 47.97
C ALA A 38 19.14 -46.69 47.30
N GLY A 39 19.16 -46.67 45.96
CA GLY A 39 18.33 -47.46 45.04
C GLY A 39 16.81 -47.59 45.23
N VAL A 40 16.05 -46.80 44.46
CA VAL A 40 14.80 -47.22 43.80
C VAL A 40 14.79 -46.56 42.41
N ALA A 41 14.56 -47.35 41.35
CA ALA A 41 14.45 -46.86 39.99
C ALA A 41 13.15 -46.06 39.80
N ALA A 42 13.26 -44.77 39.46
CA ALA A 42 12.15 -43.95 38.97
C ALA A 42 12.68 -42.76 38.14
N ALA A 43 12.26 -42.72 36.87
CA ALA A 43 12.19 -41.61 35.91
C ALA A 43 13.24 -40.48 35.93
N ASP A 44 13.94 -40.35 34.79
CA ASP A 44 14.77 -39.22 34.34
C ASP A 44 14.05 -37.86 34.51
N PRO A 45 14.74 -36.74 34.83
CA PRO A 45 14.14 -35.44 35.00
C PRO A 45 13.87 -34.76 33.65
N ASN A 46 12.61 -34.36 33.45
CA ASN A 46 12.11 -33.36 32.48
C ASN A 46 13.15 -32.76 31.51
N ILE A 47 13.29 -33.39 30.35
CA ILE A 47 13.69 -32.72 29.11
C ILE A 47 12.45 -32.01 28.56
N PRO A 48 12.48 -30.72 28.17
CA PRO A 48 11.36 -30.10 27.49
C PRO A 48 11.11 -30.83 26.17
N THR A 49 9.90 -31.37 25.98
CA THR A 49 9.45 -31.91 24.71
C THR A 49 9.53 -30.81 23.63
N PRO A 50 10.07 -31.09 22.43
CA PRO A 50 9.97 -30.16 21.31
C PRO A 50 8.48 -29.87 21.02
N PRO A 51 8.13 -28.65 20.59
CA PRO A 51 6.76 -28.37 20.16
C PRO A 51 6.35 -29.36 19.07
N PRO A 52 5.09 -29.85 19.07
CA PRO A 52 4.63 -30.80 18.06
C PRO A 52 4.81 -30.17 16.68
N LEU A 53 5.41 -30.95 15.77
CA LEU A 53 5.51 -30.56 14.37
C LEU A 53 4.11 -30.21 13.86
N PRO A 54 3.96 -29.14 13.04
CA PRO A 54 2.70 -28.81 12.43
C PRO A 54 2.10 -30.05 11.77
N ALA A 55 0.81 -30.31 12.02
CA ALA A 55 0.09 -31.38 11.32
C ALA A 55 0.35 -31.24 9.81
N PRO A 56 0.69 -32.32 9.09
CA PRO A 56 0.93 -32.26 7.65
C PRO A 56 -0.31 -31.63 7.00
N ARG A 57 -0.14 -30.44 6.43
CA ARG A 57 -1.11 -29.96 5.45
C ARG A 57 -1.07 -30.97 4.31
N GLU A 58 -2.23 -31.43 3.84
CA GLU A 58 -2.29 -32.16 2.58
C GLU A 58 -1.59 -31.29 1.52
N MET A 59 -0.45 -31.77 1.02
CA MET A 59 0.19 -31.18 -0.14
C MET A 59 -0.84 -31.21 -1.27
N PRO A 60 -0.99 -30.12 -2.06
CA PRO A 60 -1.64 -30.23 -3.35
C PRO A 60 -1.00 -31.39 -4.11
N ALA A 61 -1.83 -32.29 -4.65
CA ALA A 61 -1.34 -33.46 -5.36
C ALA A 61 -0.26 -33.04 -6.37
N ASP A 62 0.93 -33.66 -6.27
CA ASP A 62 2.00 -33.46 -7.23
C ASP A 62 1.41 -33.66 -8.64
N ALA A 63 1.61 -32.69 -9.53
CA ALA A 63 1.22 -32.84 -10.92
C ALA A 63 1.87 -34.14 -11.46
N PRO A 64 1.12 -35.00 -12.18
CA PRO A 64 1.62 -36.29 -12.60
C PRO A 64 2.92 -36.11 -13.39
N ARG A 65 4.03 -36.62 -12.83
CA ARG A 65 5.31 -36.66 -13.53
C ARG A 65 5.15 -37.54 -14.75
N ILE A 66 5.05 -36.94 -15.92
CA ILE A 66 5.16 -37.67 -17.18
C ILE A 66 6.61 -38.15 -17.26
N ASN A 67 6.77 -39.45 -17.00
CA ASN A 67 8.05 -40.14 -17.14
C ASN A 67 8.35 -40.26 -18.64
N ASN A 68 9.36 -39.54 -19.11
CA ASN A 68 9.76 -39.56 -20.52
C ASN A 68 10.41 -40.91 -20.86
N ILE A 69 9.78 -41.70 -21.73
CA ILE A 69 10.47 -42.76 -22.46
C ILE A 69 11.25 -42.10 -23.60
N GLY A 70 12.58 -42.27 -23.58
CA GLY A 70 13.48 -42.27 -24.74
C GLY A 70 13.35 -41.17 -25.80
N GLY A 71 14.18 -40.14 -25.70
CA GLY A 71 14.88 -39.58 -26.88
C GLY A 71 14.19 -38.52 -27.77
N ALA A 72 12.99 -38.02 -27.45
CA ALA A 72 12.37 -36.95 -28.23
C ALA A 72 12.43 -35.59 -27.50
N LYS A 73 13.16 -34.61 -28.06
CA LYS A 73 13.04 -33.20 -27.65
C LYS A 73 11.78 -32.61 -28.30
N VAL A 74 10.76 -32.31 -27.49
CA VAL A 74 9.61 -31.52 -27.92
C VAL A 74 9.78 -30.11 -27.37
N SER A 75 10.04 -29.14 -28.25
CA SER A 75 9.91 -27.73 -27.92
C SER A 75 8.43 -27.36 -27.91
N SER A 76 7.81 -27.37 -26.73
CA SER A 76 6.46 -26.83 -26.54
C SER A 76 6.55 -25.34 -26.23
N SER A 77 5.79 -24.51 -26.97
CA SER A 77 5.66 -23.06 -26.79
C SER A 77 4.54 -22.67 -25.82
N ALA A 78 4.01 -23.60 -25.04
CA ALA A 78 3.10 -23.31 -23.95
C ALA A 78 3.89 -23.17 -22.64
N PRO A 79 3.75 -22.06 -21.89
CA PRO A 79 4.29 -21.96 -20.53
C PRO A 79 3.82 -23.15 -19.70
N GLN A 80 4.73 -23.77 -18.96
CA GLN A 80 4.36 -24.88 -18.08
C GLN A 80 3.31 -24.41 -17.06
N GLY A 81 2.12 -25.00 -17.12
CA GLY A 81 1.00 -24.67 -16.23
C GLY A 81 -0.37 -24.65 -16.92
N GLU A 82 -0.44 -24.55 -18.24
CA GLU A 82 -1.72 -24.65 -18.95
C GLU A 82 -2.03 -26.12 -19.27
N GLY A 83 -3.01 -26.68 -18.57
CA GLY A 83 -3.63 -27.94 -18.95
C GLY A 83 -4.30 -27.83 -20.34
N ASN A 84 -4.75 -28.96 -20.87
CA ASN A 84 -5.39 -29.14 -22.18
C ASN A 84 -6.73 -28.39 -22.41
N GLY A 85 -7.01 -27.31 -21.69
CA GLY A 85 -8.20 -26.47 -21.86
C GLY A 85 -9.53 -27.15 -21.53
N MET A 86 -9.50 -28.37 -20.98
CA MET A 86 -10.68 -29.20 -20.69
C MET A 86 -10.85 -29.48 -19.18
N GLY A 87 -10.01 -28.89 -18.33
CA GLY A 87 -10.17 -28.94 -16.87
C GLY A 87 -11.32 -28.04 -16.41
N GLN A 88 -11.81 -28.27 -15.18
CA GLN A 88 -12.71 -27.30 -14.55
C GLN A 88 -12.09 -25.90 -14.63
N PRO A 89 -12.89 -24.84 -14.86
CA PRO A 89 -12.38 -23.48 -14.84
C PRO A 89 -11.53 -23.30 -13.58
N LEU A 90 -10.34 -22.69 -13.72
CA LEU A 90 -9.61 -22.22 -12.54
C LEU A 90 -10.63 -21.52 -11.64
N ALA A 91 -10.69 -21.93 -10.37
CA ALA A 91 -11.60 -21.42 -9.37
C ALA A 91 -11.80 -19.92 -9.59
N ALA A 92 -13.08 -19.47 -9.61
CA ALA A 92 -13.49 -18.09 -9.89
C ALA A 92 -12.39 -17.09 -9.51
N ALA A 93 -11.92 -16.31 -10.50
CA ALA A 93 -10.77 -15.43 -10.38
C ALA A 93 -10.71 -14.82 -8.98
N ARG A 94 -9.79 -15.33 -8.15
CA ARG A 94 -9.59 -14.82 -6.79
C ARG A 94 -9.39 -13.32 -6.92
N GLU A 95 -10.13 -12.56 -6.13
CA GLU A 95 -10.01 -11.11 -6.11
C GLU A 95 -8.53 -10.74 -5.97
N LEU A 96 -8.01 -9.99 -6.93
CA LEU A 96 -6.61 -9.58 -6.90
C LEU A 96 -6.49 -8.47 -5.88
N SER A 97 -6.19 -8.84 -4.64
CA SER A 97 -5.91 -7.89 -3.55
C SER A 97 -4.67 -7.02 -3.80
N SER A 98 -3.85 -7.43 -4.77
CA SER A 98 -2.51 -6.92 -4.99
C SER A 98 -2.27 -6.67 -6.47
N PHE A 99 -1.41 -5.68 -6.70
CA PHE A 99 -0.80 -5.37 -7.98
C PHE A 99 -0.29 -6.64 -8.69
N THR A 100 -0.57 -6.80 -9.99
CA THR A 100 0.05 -7.85 -10.81
C THR A 100 0.88 -7.23 -11.92
N VAL A 101 2.20 -7.30 -11.74
CA VAL A 101 3.20 -6.99 -12.77
C VAL A 101 3.38 -8.26 -13.63
N PRO A 102 3.29 -8.20 -14.96
CA PRO A 102 3.67 -9.34 -15.82
C PRO A 102 5.16 -9.32 -16.19
N MET A 103 5.73 -10.47 -16.58
CA MET A 103 7.12 -10.49 -17.11
C MET A 103 7.26 -9.64 -18.39
N PHE A 104 6.21 -9.55 -19.21
CA PHE A 104 6.14 -8.67 -20.37
C PHE A 104 4.90 -7.79 -20.24
N ALA A 105 5.03 -6.48 -20.44
CA ALA A 105 3.92 -5.53 -20.28
C ALA A 105 2.81 -5.65 -21.35
N LYS A 106 2.92 -6.57 -22.31
CA LYS A 106 2.07 -6.67 -23.51
C LYS A 106 0.58 -6.87 -23.22
N ASP A 107 0.25 -7.51 -22.11
CA ASP A 107 -1.15 -7.74 -21.70
C ASP A 107 -1.65 -6.68 -20.71
N GLY A 108 -0.85 -5.63 -20.50
CA GLY A 108 -1.08 -4.60 -19.50
C GLY A 108 -0.69 -5.05 -18.09
N ILE A 109 -0.62 -4.06 -17.21
CA ILE A 109 -0.33 -4.22 -15.80
C ILE A 109 -1.63 -4.10 -15.02
N PHE A 110 -1.94 -5.06 -14.15
CA PHE A 110 -3.26 -5.14 -13.52
C PHE A 110 -3.28 -4.49 -12.15
N PHE A 111 -4.29 -3.64 -11.93
CA PHE A 111 -4.50 -2.95 -10.66
C PHE A 111 -5.92 -3.21 -10.13
N PRO A 112 -6.08 -3.41 -8.81
CA PRO A 112 -7.39 -3.52 -8.21
C PRO A 112 -8.17 -2.20 -8.26
N THR A 113 -9.47 -2.30 -8.05
CA THR A 113 -10.35 -1.16 -7.79
C THR A 113 -11.00 -1.32 -6.41
N THR A 114 -11.72 -0.31 -5.93
CA THR A 114 -12.59 -0.48 -4.75
C THR A 114 -13.92 -1.16 -5.09
N TRP A 115 -14.09 -1.64 -6.32
CA TRP A 115 -15.21 -2.48 -6.71
C TRP A 115 -14.76 -3.93 -6.73
N ALA A 116 -15.29 -4.71 -5.79
CA ALA A 116 -14.87 -6.09 -5.56
C ALA A 116 -14.88 -6.93 -6.86
N GLY A 117 -13.78 -7.62 -7.11
CA GLY A 117 -13.60 -8.46 -8.30
C GLY A 117 -13.45 -7.72 -9.63
N LYS A 118 -13.32 -6.38 -9.62
CA LYS A 118 -13.07 -5.57 -10.81
C LYS A 118 -11.66 -4.99 -10.77
N ASN A 119 -10.91 -5.18 -11.84
CA ASN A 119 -9.55 -4.67 -12.02
C ASN A 119 -9.51 -3.78 -13.26
N ILE A 120 -8.54 -2.86 -13.27
CA ILE A 120 -8.12 -2.17 -14.49
C ILE A 120 -6.84 -2.81 -15.01
N ALA A 121 -6.57 -2.65 -16.31
CA ALA A 121 -5.26 -2.93 -16.89
C ALA A 121 -4.66 -1.65 -17.48
N ILE A 122 -3.42 -1.36 -17.13
CA ILE A 122 -2.65 -0.23 -17.64
C ILE A 122 -1.66 -0.74 -18.69
N HIS A 123 -1.82 -0.28 -19.92
CA HIS A 123 -0.95 -0.57 -21.05
C HIS A 123 0.10 0.53 -21.20
N LEU A 124 1.37 0.13 -21.22
CA LEU A 124 2.48 1.07 -21.32
C LEU A 124 2.67 1.52 -22.78
N PRO A 125 3.03 2.79 -23.03
CA PRO A 125 3.35 3.23 -24.39
C PRO A 125 4.50 2.40 -24.98
N GLY A 126 4.27 1.83 -26.16
CA GLY A 126 5.26 0.99 -26.84
C GLY A 126 5.50 -0.38 -26.19
N GLU A 127 4.58 -0.89 -25.36
CA GLU A 127 4.70 -2.14 -24.58
C GLU A 127 5.23 -3.36 -25.36
N MET A 128 4.95 -3.44 -26.66
CA MET A 128 5.41 -4.52 -27.54
C MET A 128 6.94 -4.51 -27.79
N THR A 129 7.59 -3.36 -27.57
CA THR A 129 9.02 -3.13 -27.80
C THR A 129 9.83 -3.07 -26.50
N LEU A 130 9.16 -3.09 -25.35
CA LEU A 130 9.82 -3.05 -24.05
C LEU A 130 10.56 -4.36 -23.76
N GLN A 131 11.67 -4.26 -23.04
CA GLN A 131 12.36 -5.42 -22.50
C GLN A 131 11.49 -6.13 -21.46
N ALA A 132 11.86 -7.39 -21.16
CA ALA A 132 11.26 -8.12 -20.06
C ALA A 132 11.47 -7.38 -18.73
N ALA A 133 10.53 -7.56 -17.81
CA ALA A 133 10.56 -6.99 -16.47
C ALA A 133 11.88 -7.30 -15.75
N ALA A 134 12.61 -6.24 -15.39
CA ALA A 134 13.66 -6.30 -14.39
C ALA A 134 13.01 -6.13 -13.01
N TRP A 135 12.72 -7.27 -12.37
CA TRP A 135 12.00 -7.33 -11.10
C TRP A 135 12.81 -6.74 -9.93
N SER A 136 12.13 -5.98 -9.08
CA SER A 136 12.65 -5.51 -7.79
C SER A 136 12.17 -6.40 -6.64
N GLY A 137 12.90 -6.38 -5.53
CA GLY A 137 12.62 -7.25 -4.37
C GLY A 137 11.33 -6.94 -3.62
N ASP A 138 10.71 -5.79 -3.90
CA ASP A 138 9.44 -5.30 -3.35
C ASP A 138 8.22 -5.69 -4.20
N GLY A 139 8.41 -6.48 -5.27
CA GLY A 139 7.35 -6.92 -6.18
C GLY A 139 7.07 -5.95 -7.34
N GLY A 140 7.84 -4.86 -7.44
CA GLY A 140 7.84 -3.97 -8.61
C GLY A 140 8.69 -4.49 -9.77
N ALA A 141 8.73 -3.73 -10.86
CA ALA A 141 9.62 -4.03 -11.98
C ALA A 141 9.94 -2.80 -12.82
N THR A 142 11.05 -2.86 -13.55
CA THR A 142 11.37 -1.89 -14.60
C THR A 142 11.23 -2.54 -15.97
N TYR A 143 10.47 -1.90 -16.86
CA TYR A 143 10.41 -2.22 -18.29
C TYR A 143 11.21 -1.18 -19.07
N ALA A 144 12.35 -1.61 -19.61
CA ALA A 144 13.29 -0.72 -20.26
C ALA A 144 13.11 -0.64 -21.77
N SER A 145 13.42 0.51 -22.35
CA SER A 145 13.61 0.70 -23.79
C SER A 145 14.78 1.64 -24.07
N ASN A 146 15.06 1.97 -25.33
CA ASN A 146 16.12 2.92 -25.66
C ASN A 146 15.78 4.36 -25.24
N ASP A 147 14.49 4.72 -25.25
CA ASP A 147 14.05 6.11 -25.09
C ASP A 147 13.39 6.38 -23.74
N VAL A 148 12.65 5.42 -23.21
CA VAL A 148 11.84 5.56 -22.00
C VAL A 148 11.90 4.29 -21.15
N ASP A 149 12.16 4.43 -19.87
CA ASP A 149 11.98 3.34 -18.90
C ASP A 149 10.68 3.56 -18.11
N TYR A 150 9.98 2.47 -17.84
CA TYR A 150 8.80 2.44 -16.98
C TYR A 150 9.11 1.63 -15.74
N GLN A 151 9.32 2.30 -14.62
CA GLN A 151 9.46 1.66 -13.33
C GLN A 151 8.11 1.61 -12.64
N VAL A 152 7.70 0.40 -12.27
CA VAL A 152 6.45 0.11 -11.61
C VAL A 152 6.72 -0.16 -10.13
N VAL A 153 6.13 0.66 -9.26
CA VAL A 153 6.30 0.61 -7.81
C VAL A 153 4.95 0.30 -7.16
N PRO A 154 4.69 -0.96 -6.78
CA PRO A 154 3.43 -1.35 -6.16
C PRO A 154 3.36 -0.93 -4.70
N PHE A 155 2.15 -0.67 -4.21
CA PHE A 155 1.88 -0.50 -2.78
C PHE A 155 1.02 -1.65 -2.25
N SER A 156 1.15 -1.93 -0.95
CA SER A 156 0.46 -3.04 -0.31
C SER A 156 -1.07 -2.89 -0.29
N GLY A 157 -1.62 -1.68 -0.47
CA GLY A 157 -3.07 -1.42 -0.44
C GLY A 157 -3.68 -1.04 -1.78
N GLY A 158 -3.42 -1.82 -2.84
CA GLY A 158 -4.17 -1.70 -4.08
C GLY A 158 -3.94 -0.37 -4.78
N GLY A 159 -2.74 -0.20 -5.29
CA GLY A 159 -2.30 0.98 -6.00
C GLY A 159 -0.83 0.83 -6.35
N GLY A 160 -0.32 1.78 -7.09
CA GLY A 160 1.08 1.81 -7.47
C GLY A 160 1.41 3.10 -8.20
N ASP A 161 2.71 3.36 -8.26
CA ASP A 161 3.25 4.44 -9.06
C ASP A 161 3.95 3.83 -10.29
N ILE A 162 3.75 4.46 -11.44
CA ILE A 162 4.51 4.18 -12.65
C ILE A 162 5.40 5.39 -12.89
N VAL A 163 6.68 5.26 -12.56
CA VAL A 163 7.70 6.27 -12.80
C VAL A 163 8.19 6.10 -14.24
N ILE A 164 7.88 7.09 -15.06
CA ILE A 164 8.25 7.16 -16.46
C ILE A 164 9.50 8.01 -16.57
N ARG A 165 10.62 7.40 -16.97
CA ARG A 165 11.91 8.06 -17.11
C ARG A 165 12.24 8.28 -18.58
N ARG A 166 12.04 9.52 -19.06
CA ARG A 166 12.47 9.95 -20.39
C ARG A 166 13.98 10.14 -20.39
N LYS A 167 14.69 9.39 -21.22
CA LYS A 167 16.16 9.39 -21.22
C LYS A 167 16.76 10.56 -21.98
N THR A 168 16.10 11.03 -23.04
CA THR A 168 16.67 12.03 -23.95
C THR A 168 15.61 12.98 -24.51
N ILE A 169 16.07 14.05 -25.18
CA ILE A 169 15.21 14.98 -25.93
C ILE A 169 14.41 14.29 -27.05
N PHE A 170 14.89 13.16 -27.57
CA PHE A 170 14.21 12.41 -28.63
C PHE A 170 13.10 11.49 -28.10
N SER A 171 13.04 11.29 -26.78
CA SER A 171 11.93 10.58 -26.14
C SER A 171 10.63 11.36 -26.37
N PRO A 172 9.47 10.70 -26.59
CA PRO A 172 8.19 11.39 -26.80
C PRO A 172 7.86 12.38 -25.68
N SER A 173 7.38 13.59 -26.05
CA SER A 173 6.88 14.60 -25.11
C SER A 173 5.43 14.35 -24.70
N ASP A 174 4.65 13.76 -25.58
CA ASP A 174 3.28 13.36 -25.34
C ASP A 174 3.23 11.84 -25.21
N MET A 175 2.66 11.36 -24.10
CA MET A 175 2.51 9.94 -23.84
C MET A 175 1.05 9.58 -23.71
N ALA A 176 0.68 8.46 -24.31
CA ALA A 176 -0.65 7.90 -24.21
C ALA A 176 -0.56 6.58 -23.45
N VAL A 177 -0.90 6.62 -22.16
CA VAL A 177 -0.99 5.41 -21.33
C VAL A 177 -2.36 4.80 -21.55
N GLY A 178 -2.38 3.55 -21.99
CA GLY A 178 -3.61 2.83 -22.22
C GLY A 178 -4.26 2.38 -20.93
N VAL A 179 -5.57 2.56 -20.80
CA VAL A 179 -6.34 2.08 -19.65
C VAL A 179 -7.53 1.29 -20.15
N LYS A 180 -7.51 -0.01 -19.84
CA LYS A 180 -8.65 -0.90 -20.01
C LYS A 180 -9.42 -0.93 -18.69
N ILE A 181 -10.62 -0.37 -18.72
CA ILE A 181 -11.52 -0.29 -17.57
C ILE A 181 -12.52 -1.45 -17.56
N PRO A 182 -13.01 -1.87 -16.39
CA PRO A 182 -14.00 -2.93 -16.29
C PRO A 182 -15.36 -2.50 -16.90
N GLU A 183 -16.18 -3.47 -17.30
CA GLU A 183 -17.54 -3.19 -17.79
C GLU A 183 -18.39 -2.47 -16.72
N GLY A 184 -19.26 -1.56 -17.17
CA GLY A 184 -20.09 -0.74 -16.29
C GLY A 184 -19.31 0.39 -15.61
N THR A 185 -18.23 0.87 -16.25
CA THR A 185 -17.43 2.00 -15.76
C THR A 185 -17.04 2.95 -16.90
N HIS A 186 -16.68 4.17 -16.52
CA HIS A 186 -16.13 5.18 -17.42
C HIS A 186 -14.98 5.94 -16.74
N LEU A 187 -14.18 6.63 -17.56
CA LEU A 187 -13.21 7.62 -17.07
C LEU A 187 -13.84 9.00 -17.06
N ARG A 188 -13.58 9.76 -16.00
CA ARG A 188 -13.99 11.17 -15.89
C ARG A 188 -12.79 12.04 -15.55
N GLN A 189 -12.65 13.14 -16.29
CA GLN A 189 -11.66 14.17 -15.98
C GLN A 189 -12.08 14.93 -14.72
N GLY A 190 -11.21 14.96 -13.72
CA GLY A 190 -11.27 15.89 -12.58
C GLY A 190 -10.32 17.07 -12.78
N THR A 191 -10.13 17.90 -11.75
CA THR A 191 -9.24 19.07 -11.84
C THR A 191 -7.79 18.67 -12.08
N ASN A 192 -7.23 17.81 -11.21
CA ASN A 192 -5.82 17.34 -11.26
C ASN A 192 -5.72 15.80 -11.26
N VAL A 193 -6.82 15.13 -11.57
CA VAL A 193 -6.96 13.68 -11.47
C VAL A 193 -7.83 13.16 -12.61
N VAL A 194 -7.65 11.90 -12.97
CA VAL A 194 -8.60 11.15 -13.81
C VAL A 194 -9.24 10.07 -12.95
N LEU A 195 -10.55 10.07 -12.91
CA LEU A 195 -11.33 9.19 -12.03
C LEU A 195 -11.83 7.99 -12.83
N VAL A 196 -11.69 6.80 -12.26
CA VAL A 196 -12.39 5.60 -12.71
C VAL A 196 -13.68 5.54 -11.92
N GLU A 197 -14.82 5.62 -12.59
CA GLU A 197 -16.12 5.64 -11.92
C GLU A 197 -17.04 4.55 -12.46
N SER A 198 -17.87 3.99 -11.57
CA SER A 198 -18.99 3.15 -11.97
C SER A 198 -20.03 3.94 -12.77
N ASP A 199 -20.67 3.28 -13.72
CA ASP A 199 -21.76 3.90 -14.47
C ASP A 199 -22.98 4.12 -13.59
N ALA A 200 -23.61 5.28 -13.72
CA ALA A 200 -24.82 5.59 -12.99
C ALA A 200 -26.01 4.78 -13.52
N HIS A 201 -26.87 4.30 -12.62
CA HIS A 201 -28.15 3.68 -12.97
C HIS A 201 -29.23 4.09 -11.95
N PRO A 202 -30.54 3.88 -12.23
CA PRO A 202 -31.59 4.29 -11.32
C PRO A 202 -31.37 3.76 -9.89
N GLY A 203 -31.36 4.66 -8.91
CA GLY A 203 -31.11 4.34 -7.51
C GLY A 203 -29.64 4.19 -7.08
N ALA A 204 -28.68 4.26 -8.01
CA ALA A 204 -27.25 4.24 -7.70
C ALA A 204 -26.50 5.30 -8.54
N PRO A 205 -26.12 6.44 -7.95
CA PRO A 205 -25.28 7.40 -8.65
C PRO A 205 -23.90 6.79 -8.93
N SER A 206 -23.22 7.34 -9.92
CA SER A 206 -21.82 7.01 -10.21
C SER A 206 -20.94 7.19 -8.95
N ARG A 207 -20.01 6.27 -8.76
CA ARG A 207 -19.07 6.27 -7.63
C ARG A 207 -17.65 6.05 -8.14
N THR A 208 -16.71 6.82 -7.61
CA THR A 208 -15.27 6.60 -7.81
C THR A 208 -14.87 5.24 -7.26
N ILE A 209 -14.14 4.47 -8.07
CA ILE A 209 -13.59 3.16 -7.73
C ILE A 209 -12.08 3.07 -7.92
N GLY A 210 -11.47 4.13 -8.47
CA GLY A 210 -10.05 4.29 -8.66
C GLY A 210 -9.74 5.73 -9.06
N THR A 211 -8.53 6.20 -8.74
CA THR A 211 -8.07 7.54 -9.07
C THR A 211 -6.67 7.48 -9.64
N PHE A 212 -6.51 8.11 -10.80
CA PHE A 212 -5.22 8.44 -11.39
C PHE A 212 -4.85 9.88 -11.04
N SER A 213 -3.60 10.09 -10.69
CA SER A 213 -3.02 11.42 -10.55
C SER A 213 -1.64 11.44 -11.17
N ILE A 214 -1.26 12.55 -11.78
CA ILE A 214 0.11 12.79 -12.23
C ILE A 214 0.67 13.83 -11.27
N PRO A 215 1.42 13.42 -10.23
CA PRO A 215 1.72 14.29 -9.11
C PRO A 215 2.54 15.50 -9.55
N VAL A 216 3.76 15.32 -10.09
CA VAL A 216 4.57 16.37 -10.75
C VAL A 216 5.57 15.68 -11.69
N ALA A 217 6.00 16.32 -12.79
CA ALA A 217 7.16 15.89 -13.57
C ALA A 217 8.39 16.74 -13.24
N ARG A 218 9.60 16.16 -13.26
CA ARG A 218 10.84 16.90 -12.97
C ARG A 218 11.99 16.57 -13.91
N ASP A 219 12.82 17.58 -14.12
CA ASP A 219 14.06 17.47 -14.86
C ASP A 219 15.24 17.02 -13.97
N THR A 220 16.43 16.83 -14.56
CA THR A 220 17.64 16.42 -13.84
C THR A 220 18.10 17.42 -12.76
N ASN A 221 17.68 18.69 -12.87
CA ASN A 221 17.95 19.75 -11.90
C ASN A 221 16.87 19.81 -10.80
N ARG A 222 15.90 18.88 -10.82
CA ARG A 222 14.71 18.86 -9.96
C ARG A 222 13.78 20.06 -10.19
N ALA A 223 13.88 20.75 -11.32
CA ALA A 223 12.90 21.77 -11.68
C ALA A 223 11.57 21.09 -12.04
N ALA A 224 10.46 21.67 -11.57
CA ALA A 224 9.13 21.19 -11.93
C ALA A 224 8.85 21.47 -13.41
N ILE A 225 8.20 20.51 -14.07
CA ILE A 225 7.69 20.61 -15.44
C ILE A 225 6.18 20.46 -15.35
N ASP A 226 5.47 21.42 -15.94
CA ASP A 226 4.01 21.37 -16.00
C ASP A 226 3.55 20.13 -16.76
N VAL A 227 2.59 19.41 -16.17
CA VAL A 227 1.94 18.27 -16.81
C VAL A 227 0.44 18.49 -16.83
N THR A 228 -0.16 18.35 -18.00
CA THR A 228 -1.62 18.39 -18.14
C THR A 228 -2.15 16.98 -18.42
N PRO A 229 -2.77 16.30 -17.45
CA PRO A 229 -3.46 15.04 -17.70
C PRO A 229 -4.70 15.27 -18.54
N GLY A 230 -4.94 14.41 -19.52
CA GLY A 230 -6.17 14.40 -20.31
C GLY A 230 -6.69 13.00 -20.56
N ILE A 231 -7.89 12.93 -21.12
CA ILE A 231 -8.48 11.69 -21.61
C ILE A 231 -8.51 11.77 -23.14
N GLY A 232 -7.99 10.75 -23.80
CA GLY A 232 -7.92 10.66 -25.25
C GLY A 232 -8.48 9.34 -25.79
N PRO A 233 -8.76 9.28 -27.11
CA PRO A 233 -9.16 8.03 -27.75
C PRO A 233 -8.07 6.97 -27.58
N GLY A 234 -8.49 5.74 -27.31
CA GLY A 234 -7.62 4.56 -27.21
C GLY A 234 -7.95 3.49 -28.26
N PHE A 235 -7.30 2.33 -28.14
CA PHE A 235 -7.65 1.14 -28.91
C PHE A 235 -9.07 0.64 -28.56
N PRO A 236 -9.73 -0.18 -29.38
CA PRO A 236 -11.04 -0.73 -29.05
C PRO A 236 -11.06 -1.39 -27.65
N LYS A 237 -12.01 -0.99 -26.79
CA LYS A 237 -12.12 -1.37 -25.36
C LYS A 237 -11.02 -0.82 -24.44
N GLN A 238 -10.32 0.23 -24.85
CA GLN A 238 -9.31 0.93 -24.08
C GLN A 238 -9.49 2.45 -24.26
N THR A 239 -9.23 3.21 -23.20
CA THR A 239 -9.16 4.68 -23.25
C THR A 239 -7.74 5.10 -22.91
N ASN A 240 -7.24 6.20 -23.47
CA ASN A 240 -5.90 6.66 -23.15
C ASN A 240 -5.93 7.78 -22.10
N ILE A 241 -5.07 7.68 -21.09
CA ILE A 241 -4.67 8.83 -20.28
C ILE A 241 -3.54 9.51 -21.04
N LEU A 242 -3.79 10.74 -21.45
CA LEU A 242 -2.83 11.59 -22.12
C LEU A 242 -1.98 12.32 -21.07
N ILE A 243 -0.68 12.22 -21.23
CA ILE A 243 0.31 12.93 -20.42
C ILE A 243 1.01 13.90 -21.36
N ASN A 244 0.60 15.16 -21.33
CA ASN A 244 1.22 16.21 -22.13
C ASN A 244 2.18 16.99 -21.24
N LEU A 245 3.47 16.91 -21.57
CA LEU A 245 4.50 17.66 -20.89
C LEU A 245 4.58 19.07 -21.48
N GLY A 246 4.68 20.07 -20.61
CA GLY A 246 5.01 21.43 -21.01
C GLY A 246 6.42 21.55 -21.61
N GLN A 247 6.89 22.78 -21.82
CA GLN A 247 8.22 23.02 -22.34
C GLN A 247 9.29 22.46 -21.39
N ALA A 248 9.98 21.41 -21.84
CA ALA A 248 11.09 20.82 -21.12
C ALA A 248 12.43 21.46 -21.55
N ASN A 249 13.35 21.63 -20.60
CA ASN A 249 14.71 22.06 -20.90
C ASN A 249 15.47 20.94 -21.64
N ILE A 250 15.90 21.24 -22.86
CA ILE A 250 16.57 20.29 -23.76
C ILE A 250 17.88 19.69 -23.20
N PHE A 251 18.49 20.35 -22.22
CA PHE A 251 19.74 19.93 -21.59
C PHE A 251 19.53 19.24 -20.24
N ALA A 252 18.29 19.16 -19.74
CA ALA A 252 17.99 18.72 -18.39
C ALA A 252 17.36 17.32 -18.34
N PHE A 253 17.94 16.37 -19.07
CA PHE A 253 17.51 14.98 -19.07
C PHE A 253 18.34 14.14 -18.07
N PRO A 254 17.78 13.05 -17.51
CA PRO A 254 16.44 12.51 -17.77
C PRO A 254 15.31 13.34 -17.13
N ILE A 255 14.10 13.16 -17.64
CA ILE A 255 12.87 13.69 -17.03
C ILE A 255 12.11 12.54 -16.40
N GLU A 256 11.72 12.71 -15.14
CA GLU A 256 10.91 11.73 -14.41
C GLU A 256 9.47 12.23 -14.26
N ILE A 257 8.52 11.36 -14.58
CA ILE A 257 7.09 11.62 -14.50
C ILE A 257 6.48 10.49 -13.70
N THR A 258 5.79 10.80 -12.62
CA THR A 258 5.09 9.77 -11.85
C THR A 258 3.64 9.73 -12.28
N LEU A 259 3.15 8.59 -12.74
CA LEU A 259 1.72 8.31 -12.86
C LEU A 259 1.30 7.47 -11.66
N SER A 260 0.56 8.06 -10.74
CA SER A 260 0.05 7.37 -9.57
C SER A 260 -1.35 6.86 -9.83
N TYR A 261 -1.59 5.59 -9.50
CA TYR A 261 -2.92 5.01 -9.41
C TYR A 261 -3.20 4.53 -7.99
N ARG A 262 -4.39 4.82 -7.48
CA ARG A 262 -4.89 4.35 -6.19
C ARG A 262 -6.28 3.75 -6.39
N ALA A 263 -6.55 2.57 -5.83
CA ALA A 263 -7.90 2.05 -5.69
C ALA A 263 -8.62 2.86 -4.60
N SER A 264 -9.13 4.03 -4.97
CA SER A 264 -9.80 4.97 -4.06
C SER A 264 -11.29 5.02 -4.28
N ASN A 265 -12.03 5.30 -3.21
CA ASN A 265 -13.44 5.66 -3.24
C ASN A 265 -13.67 7.17 -3.02
N THR A 266 -12.61 7.96 -3.12
CA THR A 266 -12.59 9.42 -2.99
C THR A 266 -12.20 10.05 -4.33
N PRO A 267 -12.86 11.15 -4.75
CA PRO A 267 -12.64 11.78 -6.05
C PRO A 267 -11.45 12.76 -6.05
N THR A 268 -10.49 12.60 -5.14
CA THR A 268 -9.35 13.51 -4.97
C THR A 268 -8.10 12.73 -4.62
N SER A 269 -6.94 13.25 -5.02
CA SER A 269 -5.62 12.80 -4.56
C SER A 269 -5.18 13.46 -3.26
N GLY A 270 -5.91 14.47 -2.76
CA GLY A 270 -5.50 15.30 -1.61
C GLY A 270 -4.65 16.51 -1.99
N ALA A 271 -4.25 16.64 -3.26
CA ALA A 271 -3.57 17.82 -3.76
C ALA A 271 -4.55 19.00 -3.92
N LEU A 272 -4.20 20.16 -3.36
CA LEU A 272 -5.03 21.38 -3.44
C LEU A 272 -4.79 22.16 -4.74
N THR A 273 -3.60 22.04 -5.32
CA THR A 273 -3.19 22.62 -6.62
C THR A 273 -2.52 21.54 -7.47
N ALA A 274 -2.20 21.86 -8.73
CA ALA A 274 -1.57 20.91 -9.65
C ALA A 274 -0.11 20.61 -9.29
N ASP A 275 0.58 21.55 -8.65
CA ASP A 275 1.99 21.54 -8.24
C ASP A 275 2.13 21.48 -6.70
N TRP A 276 1.20 20.80 -6.03
CA TRP A 276 1.05 20.88 -4.59
C TRP A 276 2.29 20.37 -3.84
N ASP A 277 3.01 21.29 -3.19
CA ASP A 277 4.24 21.03 -2.42
C ASP A 277 3.98 20.72 -0.93
N GLY A 278 2.70 20.56 -0.59
CA GLY A 278 2.27 20.27 0.78
C GLY A 278 1.99 21.52 1.60
N MET A 279 1.59 21.27 2.84
CA MET A 279 1.37 22.33 3.80
C MET A 279 2.68 23.02 4.16
N PRO A 280 2.66 24.30 4.55
CA PRO A 280 3.80 24.93 5.21
C PRO A 280 4.12 24.24 6.56
N GLY A 281 5.37 24.33 7.00
CA GLY A 281 5.82 23.83 8.31
C GLY A 281 4.93 24.33 9.46
N GLY A 282 4.59 23.44 10.39
CA GLY A 282 3.72 23.73 11.54
C GLY A 282 2.24 23.97 11.24
N VAL A 283 1.80 23.82 9.98
CA VAL A 283 0.39 23.93 9.59
C VAL A 283 -0.23 22.53 9.50
N ASN A 284 -1.41 22.37 10.11
CA ASN A 284 -2.18 21.14 10.00
C ASN A 284 -2.82 21.04 8.63
N ALA A 285 -2.70 19.87 8.00
CA ALA A 285 -3.42 19.57 6.76
C ALA A 285 -4.95 19.57 6.98
N PRO A 286 -5.74 19.99 5.98
CA PRO A 286 -7.17 19.90 6.03
C PRO A 286 -7.59 18.43 6.06
N GLN A 287 -8.69 18.15 6.76
CA GLN A 287 -9.29 16.82 6.74
C GLN A 287 -9.96 16.59 5.38
N VAL A 288 -9.25 15.91 4.47
CA VAL A 288 -9.77 15.59 3.12
C VAL A 288 -10.74 14.39 3.17
N ILE A 289 -10.45 13.42 4.04
CA ILE A 289 -11.26 12.20 4.18
C ILE A 289 -12.34 12.41 5.23
N ALA A 290 -13.60 12.25 4.84
CA ALA A 290 -14.73 12.41 5.74
C ALA A 290 -14.73 11.35 6.86
N LYS A 291 -14.81 11.82 8.10
CA LYS A 291 -14.97 10.97 9.29
C LYS A 291 -16.32 10.24 9.24
N PRO A 292 -16.36 8.92 9.49
CA PRO A 292 -17.63 8.21 9.62
C PRO A 292 -18.40 8.73 10.84
N ALA A 293 -19.66 9.14 10.65
CA ALA A 293 -20.46 9.75 11.71
C ALA A 293 -20.86 8.75 12.81
N ASP A 294 -20.92 7.46 12.47
CA ASP A 294 -21.40 6.35 13.28
C ASP A 294 -20.29 5.34 13.62
N TYR A 295 -19.02 5.71 13.43
CA TYR A 295 -17.92 4.92 13.97
C TYR A 295 -18.00 4.87 15.50
N VAL A 296 -17.91 3.67 16.07
CA VAL A 296 -17.90 3.45 17.52
C VAL A 296 -16.48 3.16 17.98
N THR A 297 -15.94 4.04 18.81
CA THR A 297 -14.70 3.79 19.57
C THR A 297 -15.08 3.17 20.91
N ASP A 298 -14.73 1.91 21.10
CA ASP A 298 -14.97 1.16 22.35
C ASP A 298 -13.87 0.11 22.57
N PRO A 299 -12.63 0.56 22.89
CA PRO A 299 -11.52 -0.35 23.14
C PRO A 299 -11.74 -1.21 24.40
N SER A 300 -12.62 -0.77 25.31
CA SER A 300 -13.00 -1.54 26.51
C SER A 300 -14.00 -2.67 26.23
N GLY A 301 -14.66 -2.67 25.08
CA GLY A 301 -15.72 -3.63 24.77
C GLY A 301 -16.98 -3.46 25.62
N GLN A 302 -17.26 -2.25 26.11
CA GLN A 302 -18.46 -1.94 26.90
C GLN A 302 -19.76 -2.29 26.16
N TYR A 303 -19.81 -2.05 24.85
CA TYR A 303 -20.96 -2.28 23.98
C TYR A 303 -20.81 -3.58 23.16
N ARG A 304 -19.81 -4.40 23.44
CA ARG A 304 -19.60 -5.68 22.75
C ARG A 304 -20.69 -6.69 23.12
N PRO A 305 -21.41 -7.27 22.16
CA PRO A 305 -22.28 -8.41 22.42
C PRO A 305 -21.49 -9.62 22.96
N SER A 306 -22.05 -10.37 23.89
CA SER A 306 -21.36 -11.52 24.51
C SER A 306 -20.96 -12.63 23.53
N ALA A 307 -21.68 -12.76 22.41
CA ALA A 307 -21.41 -13.75 21.36
C ALA A 307 -20.31 -13.33 20.36
N VAL A 308 -19.83 -12.08 20.44
CA VAL A 308 -18.79 -11.57 19.54
C VAL A 308 -17.40 -11.83 20.14
N ASP A 309 -16.47 -12.28 19.30
CA ASP A 309 -15.07 -12.48 19.66
C ASP A 309 -14.46 -11.16 20.22
N PRO A 310 -13.88 -11.18 21.44
CA PRO A 310 -13.24 -10.02 22.05
C PRO A 310 -12.18 -9.34 21.18
N VAL A 311 -11.35 -10.15 20.51
CA VAL A 311 -10.20 -9.70 19.72
C VAL A 311 -10.71 -9.05 18.44
N LEU A 312 -11.66 -9.68 17.76
CA LEU A 312 -12.28 -9.11 16.56
C LEU A 312 -12.93 -7.76 16.89
N TYR A 313 -13.72 -7.69 17.96
CA TYR A 313 -14.38 -6.44 18.36
C TYR A 313 -13.38 -5.33 18.68
N ALA A 314 -12.35 -5.64 19.49
CA ALA A 314 -11.34 -4.67 19.88
C ALA A 314 -10.58 -4.11 18.66
N GLN A 315 -10.27 -4.95 17.66
CA GLN A 315 -9.64 -4.51 16.42
C GLN A 315 -10.53 -3.59 15.57
N ARG A 316 -11.86 -3.75 15.65
CA ARG A 316 -12.83 -2.96 14.87
C ARG A 316 -13.25 -1.65 15.52
N HIS A 317 -13.13 -1.57 16.84
CA HIS A 317 -13.58 -0.43 17.65
C HIS A 317 -12.45 0.22 18.45
N SER A 318 -11.20 0.08 18.00
CA SER A 318 -10.03 0.60 18.68
C SER A 318 -9.93 2.13 18.69
N GLY A 319 -10.58 2.79 17.74
CA GLY A 319 -10.52 4.25 17.55
C GLY A 319 -9.35 4.75 16.73
N GLY A 320 -8.42 3.87 16.32
CA GLY A 320 -7.21 4.24 15.56
C GLY A 320 -6.63 3.07 14.76
N CYS A 321 -5.46 3.29 14.18
CA CYS A 321 -4.72 2.29 13.41
C CYS A 321 -4.24 1.14 14.30
N GLN A 322 -4.05 -0.05 13.73
CA GLN A 322 -3.73 -1.26 14.49
C GLN A 322 -2.29 -1.73 14.27
N GLY A 323 -1.75 -1.53 13.06
CA GLY A 323 -0.40 -1.99 12.71
C GLY A 323 0.71 -0.96 12.90
N GLY A 324 0.35 0.29 13.18
CA GLY A 324 1.22 1.42 12.98
C GLY A 324 0.67 2.70 13.60
N PRO A 325 1.35 3.83 13.38
CA PRO A 325 1.00 5.07 14.04
C PRO A 325 -0.29 5.66 13.49
N ASN A 326 -1.03 6.37 14.36
CA ASN A 326 -2.22 7.12 13.95
C ASN A 326 -1.89 8.34 13.10
N GLU A 327 -0.63 8.76 13.04
CA GLU A 327 -0.17 9.86 12.20
C GLU A 327 1.28 9.63 11.76
N PHE A 328 1.65 10.19 10.61
CA PHE A 328 3.04 10.44 10.28
C PHE A 328 3.33 11.93 10.48
N ARG A 329 4.36 12.25 11.26
CA ARG A 329 4.77 13.61 11.59
C ARG A 329 6.20 13.86 11.15
N SER A 330 6.42 14.93 10.39
CA SER A 330 7.74 15.38 9.96
C SER A 330 8.46 16.19 11.04
N ALA A 331 9.75 16.42 10.82
CA ALA A 331 10.58 17.23 11.73
C ALA A 331 10.14 18.71 11.78
N ASP A 332 9.55 19.23 10.69
CA ASP A 332 9.03 20.59 10.60
C ASP A 332 7.60 20.75 11.16
N GLY A 333 7.05 19.69 11.77
CA GLY A 333 5.79 19.70 12.50
C GLY A 333 4.55 19.44 11.65
N ARG A 334 4.68 19.28 10.32
CA ARG A 334 3.56 18.83 9.47
C ARG A 334 3.16 17.41 9.83
N ALA A 335 1.89 17.09 9.68
CA ALA A 335 1.37 15.77 10.03
C ALA A 335 0.28 15.31 9.06
N ALA A 336 0.34 14.04 8.67
CA ALA A 336 -0.75 13.32 8.04
C ALA A 336 -1.43 12.44 9.09
N ASP A 337 -2.68 12.74 9.43
CA ASP A 337 -3.49 11.94 10.34
C ASP A 337 -4.10 10.74 9.58
N PHE A 338 -3.86 9.53 10.06
CA PHE A 338 -4.38 8.28 9.51
C PHE A 338 -5.58 7.73 10.28
N THR A 339 -5.93 8.31 11.43
CA THR A 339 -6.99 7.84 12.31
C THR A 339 -8.30 7.60 11.57
N VAL A 340 -8.74 8.58 10.76
CA VAL A 340 -9.98 8.47 9.99
C VAL A 340 -9.91 7.40 8.89
N ALA A 341 -8.75 7.21 8.26
CA ALA A 341 -8.57 6.16 7.26
C ALA A 341 -8.72 4.76 7.90
N CYS A 342 -8.11 4.56 9.07
CA CYS A 342 -8.19 3.33 9.86
C CYS A 342 -9.62 3.06 10.37
N GLN A 343 -10.31 4.07 10.89
CA GLN A 343 -11.72 3.97 11.29
C GLN A 343 -12.63 3.55 10.13
N ARG A 344 -12.43 4.12 8.93
CA ARG A 344 -13.17 3.75 7.72
C ARG A 344 -12.91 2.30 7.30
N GLN A 345 -11.67 1.85 7.38
CA GLN A 345 -11.31 0.46 7.04
C GLN A 345 -11.95 -0.52 8.01
N GLN A 346 -11.90 -0.26 9.32
CA GLN A 346 -12.53 -1.09 10.33
C GLN A 346 -14.05 -1.21 10.11
N MET A 347 -14.74 -0.09 9.90
CA MET A 347 -16.17 -0.12 9.55
C MET A 347 -16.46 -0.81 8.22
N CYS A 348 -15.57 -0.71 7.23
CA CYS A 348 -15.71 -1.44 5.98
C CYS A 348 -15.65 -2.95 6.23
N LEU A 349 -14.70 -3.38 7.08
CA LEU A 349 -14.52 -4.79 7.40
C LEU A 349 -15.70 -5.38 8.18
N ASP A 350 -16.43 -4.59 8.96
CA ASP A 350 -17.64 -5.03 9.66
C ASP A 350 -18.74 -5.52 8.70
N ALA A 351 -18.78 -4.95 7.49
CA ALA A 351 -19.75 -5.30 6.45
C ALA A 351 -19.31 -6.46 5.54
N VAL A 352 -18.11 -7.02 5.73
CA VAL A 352 -17.61 -8.16 4.96
C VAL A 352 -18.33 -9.46 5.37
N PRO A 353 -18.68 -10.36 4.43
CA PRO A 353 -18.51 -10.28 2.97
C PRO A 353 -19.77 -9.77 2.24
N SER A 354 -20.75 -9.23 2.97
CA SER A 354 -22.10 -9.00 2.44
C SER A 354 -22.14 -8.06 1.23
N ASN A 355 -21.36 -6.98 1.26
CA ASN A 355 -21.37 -5.93 0.22
C ASN A 355 -19.96 -5.49 -0.24
N THR A 356 -18.91 -6.09 0.32
CA THR A 356 -17.51 -5.72 0.09
C THR A 356 -16.58 -6.89 0.44
N SER A 357 -15.30 -6.78 0.13
CA SER A 357 -14.26 -7.75 0.46
C SER A 357 -13.23 -7.17 1.44
N PRO A 358 -12.48 -8.01 2.18
CA PRO A 358 -11.33 -7.55 2.96
C PRO A 358 -10.34 -6.75 2.11
N ASP A 359 -10.15 -7.16 0.87
CA ASP A 359 -9.19 -6.55 -0.04
C ASP A 359 -9.61 -5.15 -0.48
N VAL A 360 -10.89 -4.94 -0.80
CA VAL A 360 -11.44 -3.60 -1.07
C VAL A 360 -11.28 -2.69 0.15
N CYS A 361 -11.54 -3.20 1.36
CA CYS A 361 -11.39 -2.40 2.58
C CYS A 361 -9.92 -2.01 2.84
N ASN A 362 -8.99 -2.95 2.65
CA ASN A 362 -7.56 -2.69 2.81
C ASN A 362 -7.00 -1.79 1.70
N ASN A 363 -7.53 -1.88 0.48
CA ASN A 363 -7.12 -1.00 -0.61
C ASN A 363 -7.62 0.44 -0.38
N THR A 364 -8.86 0.56 0.11
CA THR A 364 -9.45 1.84 0.51
C THR A 364 -8.67 2.49 1.67
N LEU A 365 -8.13 1.70 2.61
CA LEU A 365 -7.27 2.20 3.70
C LEU A 365 -6.06 2.94 3.13
N PHE A 366 -5.28 2.27 2.29
CA PHE A 366 -4.09 2.87 1.69
C PHE A 366 -4.43 4.11 0.87
N ALA A 367 -5.48 4.06 0.04
CA ALA A 367 -5.89 5.22 -0.74
C ALA A 367 -6.22 6.44 0.13
N ASN A 368 -6.90 6.24 1.26
CA ASN A 368 -7.23 7.31 2.20
C ASN A 368 -6.00 7.84 2.94
N MET A 369 -5.10 6.96 3.38
CA MET A 369 -3.83 7.36 4.01
C MET A 369 -2.93 8.12 3.02
N SER A 370 -2.84 7.62 1.79
CA SER A 370 -2.10 8.23 0.68
C SER A 370 -2.62 9.63 0.37
N THR A 371 -3.95 9.82 0.39
CA THR A 371 -4.59 11.15 0.24
C THR A 371 -4.15 12.11 1.35
N ASN A 372 -4.06 11.65 2.59
CA ASN A 372 -3.61 12.48 3.71
C ASN A 372 -2.11 12.78 3.63
N CYS A 373 -1.29 11.83 3.16
CA CYS A 373 0.12 12.10 2.84
C CYS A 373 0.24 13.19 1.78
N THR A 374 -0.56 13.12 0.72
CA THR A 374 -0.53 14.15 -0.32
C THR A 374 -0.97 15.51 0.21
N SER A 375 -2.04 15.54 1.01
CA SER A 375 -2.53 16.78 1.59
C SER A 375 -1.52 17.46 2.51
N ALA A 376 -0.73 16.70 3.27
CA ALA A 376 0.22 17.24 4.23
C ALA A 376 1.59 17.57 3.63
N PHE A 377 2.14 16.67 2.80
CA PHE A 377 3.54 16.74 2.36
C PHE A 377 3.70 17.05 0.88
N GLY A 378 2.59 17.22 0.15
CA GLY A 378 2.63 17.45 -1.28
C GLY A 378 2.69 16.14 -2.05
N GLN A 379 3.23 16.19 -3.25
CA GLN A 379 3.10 15.10 -4.21
C GLN A 379 4.37 14.23 -4.34
N GLN A 380 5.42 14.57 -3.59
CA GLN A 380 6.76 14.01 -3.75
C GLN A 380 7.71 14.49 -2.63
N GLY A 381 8.92 13.91 -2.60
CA GLY A 381 9.99 14.27 -1.67
C GLY A 381 10.06 13.33 -0.47
N ASP A 382 11.18 13.37 0.26
CA ASP A 382 11.51 12.36 1.27
C ASP A 382 10.41 12.19 2.34
N GLU A 383 9.76 13.28 2.76
CA GLU A 383 8.68 13.21 3.75
C GLU A 383 7.40 12.60 3.18
N TYR A 384 7.03 12.95 1.94
CA TYR A 384 5.93 12.30 1.23
C TYR A 384 6.20 10.80 1.02
N ASP A 385 7.40 10.44 0.54
CA ASP A 385 7.77 9.05 0.27
C ASP A 385 7.80 8.22 1.56
N THR A 386 8.29 8.81 2.65
CA THR A 386 8.26 8.18 3.99
C THR A 386 6.82 8.02 4.47
N CYS A 387 5.96 9.02 4.28
CA CYS A 387 4.54 8.93 4.62
C CYS A 387 3.83 7.81 3.83
N GLN A 388 4.07 7.72 2.52
CA GLN A 388 3.52 6.64 1.68
C GLN A 388 4.01 5.27 2.12
N ARG A 389 5.29 5.15 2.53
CA ARG A 389 5.83 3.90 3.08
C ARG A 389 5.14 3.51 4.38
N VAL A 390 4.99 4.44 5.34
CA VAL A 390 4.26 4.19 6.59
C VAL A 390 2.82 3.75 6.31
N ALA A 391 2.16 4.39 5.33
CA ALA A 391 0.82 3.98 4.90
C ALA A 391 0.79 2.58 4.29
N SER A 392 1.77 2.23 3.46
CA SER A 392 1.88 0.89 2.88
C SER A 392 2.19 -0.17 3.93
N ASP A 393 3.03 0.15 4.91
CA ASP A 393 3.40 -0.75 6.02
C ASP A 393 2.20 -1.04 6.94
N GLU A 394 1.37 -0.03 7.24
CA GLU A 394 0.09 -0.24 7.94
C GLU A 394 -0.77 -1.24 7.16
N VAL A 395 -0.90 -1.05 5.85
CA VAL A 395 -1.75 -1.93 5.04
C VAL A 395 -1.19 -3.35 4.94
N ALA A 396 0.13 -3.50 4.83
CA ALA A 396 0.79 -4.79 4.89
C ALA A 396 0.52 -5.49 6.24
N TRP A 397 0.60 -4.74 7.34
CA TRP A 397 0.34 -5.27 8.67
C TRP A 397 -1.12 -5.70 8.84
N VAL A 398 -2.11 -4.88 8.45
CA VAL A 398 -3.52 -5.24 8.62
C VAL A 398 -3.91 -6.44 7.77
N LYS A 399 -3.35 -6.57 6.56
CA LYS A 399 -3.55 -7.75 5.71
C LYS A 399 -3.04 -9.03 6.36
N ALA A 400 -1.96 -8.94 7.14
CA ALA A 400 -1.36 -10.09 7.81
C ALA A 400 -1.98 -10.41 9.18
N ASN A 401 -2.50 -9.40 9.91
CA ASN A 401 -2.80 -9.54 11.34
C ASN A 401 -4.25 -9.23 11.74
N MET A 402 -5.00 -8.44 10.95
CA MET A 402 -6.39 -8.17 11.31
C MET A 402 -7.28 -9.37 11.01
N LEU A 403 -8.11 -9.73 11.97
CA LEU A 403 -9.12 -10.76 11.79
C LEU A 403 -10.12 -10.29 10.73
N THR A 404 -10.59 -11.22 9.90
CA THR A 404 -11.66 -10.99 8.91
C THR A 404 -12.92 -11.70 9.37
N GLY A 405 -14.08 -11.07 9.20
CA GLY A 405 -15.35 -11.68 9.55
C GLY A 405 -16.44 -10.62 9.75
N PRO A 406 -17.72 -10.98 9.58
CA PRO A 406 -18.81 -10.06 9.79
C PRO A 406 -18.87 -9.66 11.26
N LEU A 407 -19.09 -8.37 11.50
CA LEU A 407 -19.35 -7.84 12.84
C LEU A 407 -20.53 -6.89 12.72
N CYS A 408 -21.59 -7.09 13.50
CA CYS A 408 -22.69 -6.14 13.53
C CYS A 408 -22.26 -4.82 14.19
N GLN A 409 -22.89 -3.71 13.80
CA GLN A 409 -22.65 -2.41 14.42
C GLN A 409 -23.13 -2.44 15.88
N PRO A 410 -22.29 -2.12 16.87
CA PRO A 410 -22.72 -2.07 18.26
C PRO A 410 -23.76 -0.95 18.47
N ILE A 411 -24.73 -1.20 19.35
CA ILE A 411 -25.73 -0.20 19.73
C ILE A 411 -25.17 0.62 20.89
N THR A 412 -24.90 1.89 20.62
CA THR A 412 -24.52 2.88 21.65
C THR A 412 -25.71 3.78 21.99
N PRO A 413 -25.67 4.55 23.09
CA PRO A 413 -26.73 5.51 23.42
C PRO A 413 -26.99 6.57 22.32
N ALA A 414 -26.00 6.83 21.45
CA ALA A 414 -26.10 7.77 20.35
C ALA A 414 -26.57 7.13 19.02
N ALA A 415 -26.75 5.81 18.97
CA ALA A 415 -27.09 5.11 17.74
C ALA A 415 -28.55 5.37 17.31
N ASP A 416 -28.74 5.88 16.10
CA ASP A 416 -30.07 5.94 15.46
C ASP A 416 -30.38 4.59 14.80
N THR A 417 -31.01 3.69 15.57
CA THR A 417 -31.41 2.35 15.10
C THR A 417 -32.57 2.33 14.11
N ARG A 418 -33.16 3.50 13.78
CA ARG A 418 -34.19 3.63 12.75
C ARG A 418 -33.61 3.70 11.34
N ARG A 419 -32.31 4.00 11.22
CA ARG A 419 -31.57 4.03 9.95
C ARG A 419 -30.55 2.89 9.92
N LEU A 420 -30.11 2.50 8.74
CA LEU A 420 -28.95 1.61 8.65
C LEU A 420 -27.67 2.41 8.97
N PRO A 421 -26.67 1.77 9.59
CA PRO A 421 -25.29 2.25 9.63
C PRO A 421 -24.78 2.71 8.25
N SER A 422 -23.83 3.65 8.23
CA SER A 422 -23.30 4.28 7.01
C SER A 422 -22.53 3.30 6.11
N ASN A 423 -22.05 2.18 6.66
CA ASN A 423 -21.47 1.06 5.93
C ASN A 423 -22.53 0.05 5.42
N ASN A 424 -23.83 0.35 5.52
CA ASN A 424 -24.96 -0.53 5.20
C ASN A 424 -24.99 -1.85 5.98
N ASN A 425 -24.32 -1.90 7.12
CA ASN A 425 -24.35 -3.06 8.00
C ASN A 425 -25.65 -3.11 8.83
N ARG A 426 -25.76 -4.05 9.79
CA ARG A 426 -26.89 -4.17 10.72
C ARG A 426 -26.41 -3.91 12.14
N TYR A 427 -27.28 -3.33 12.96
CA TYR A 427 -27.03 -3.23 14.39
C TYR A 427 -27.12 -4.59 15.09
N CYS A 428 -26.27 -4.80 16.10
CA CYS A 428 -26.32 -5.97 16.97
C CYS A 428 -27.62 -5.95 17.80
N ARG A 429 -28.52 -6.92 17.56
CA ARG A 429 -29.79 -7.06 18.28
C ARG A 429 -29.80 -8.27 19.19
#